data_AF-A0A0C9M1H7-F1
#
_entry.id   AF-A0A0C9M1H7-F1
#
_cell.length_a   1.000
_cell.length_b   1.000
_cell.length_c   1.000
_cell.angle_alpha   90.00
_cell.angle_beta   90.00
_cell.angle_gamma   90.00
#
_symmetry.space_group_name_H-M   'P 1'
#
loop_
_entity.id
_entity.type
_entity.pdbx_description
1 polymer ?
#
loop_
_entity_poly.entity_id
_entity_poly.type
_entity_poly.pdbx_seq_one_letter_code
_entity_poly.pdbx_strand_id
1 'polypeptide(L)'
;MAAGTMLASALPAPMPSPPPPAGPDSLAVRINTTTRQTHTELNRLITARIPLALPPYSDSPDLYLHGIHVFAQLFYVFEDAWQDLICVHLATTRNPSDTNDVANHSHRVAAFLSQLVESRLWRTQRLEADIEHLRTTRNVSLPDLDKDKAVVEIRERIAASVAAKPHVLLAYSWVMYMAIFSGGRWIRSQLLEQNHDFWMQETQQEKGTHAGFSLFYFDGLEDGEDIKAGYKRRFAEADTVLTDDEKRDVLVEAADIFAVCLRLVRNLDNSLGTTVVQKSPTKSVRKDSMKYSPTIPQAVKHILPTTVHPNPDGVLGSYLTDGLGSIAAFLAVVIGLAAWYAVYSAGWTNQSLFGILTE
;
A
#
# COMPACT_ATOMS: atom_id res chain seq x y z
N MET A 1 -10.42 63.33 -23.69
CA MET A 1 -11.38 62.55 -22.88
C MET A 1 -11.11 61.08 -23.16
N ALA A 2 -10.46 60.38 -22.22
CA ALA A 2 -10.20 58.95 -22.33
C ALA A 2 -11.29 58.19 -21.57
N ALA A 3 -12.01 57.31 -22.24
CA ALA A 3 -13.00 56.43 -21.63
C ALA A 3 -12.29 55.16 -21.13
N GLY A 4 -12.26 54.97 -19.82
CA GLY A 4 -11.73 53.77 -19.17
C GLY A 4 -12.75 52.64 -19.21
N THR A 5 -12.35 51.50 -19.77
CA THR A 5 -13.11 50.25 -19.72
C THR A 5 -12.86 49.57 -18.37
N MET A 6 -13.88 49.54 -17.52
CA MET A 6 -13.87 48.78 -16.26
C MET A 6 -14.07 47.28 -16.57
N LEU A 7 -13.07 46.47 -16.27
CA LEU A 7 -13.16 45.01 -16.26
C LEU A 7 -14.04 44.57 -15.07
N ALA A 8 -15.20 44.00 -15.36
CA ALA A 8 -16.04 43.36 -14.37
C ALA A 8 -15.32 42.09 -13.84
N SER A 9 -15.00 42.11 -12.55
CA SER A 9 -14.46 40.95 -11.82
C SER A 9 -15.52 39.84 -11.76
N ALA A 10 -15.24 38.71 -12.41
CA ALA A 10 -16.08 37.53 -12.33
C ALA A 10 -15.94 36.88 -10.94
N LEU A 11 -17.05 36.75 -10.22
CA LEU A 11 -17.11 36.02 -8.95
C LEU A 11 -16.73 34.54 -9.17
N PRO A 12 -15.96 33.91 -8.27
CA PRO A 12 -15.63 32.50 -8.35
C PRO A 12 -16.90 31.64 -8.22
N ALA A 13 -16.98 30.59 -9.03
CA ALA A 13 -18.08 29.62 -9.00
C ALA A 13 -18.22 29.00 -7.58
N PRO A 14 -19.45 28.74 -7.11
CA PRO A 14 -19.67 28.13 -5.81
C PRO A 14 -19.02 26.74 -5.76
N MET A 15 -18.24 26.50 -4.69
CA MET A 15 -17.62 25.21 -4.40
C MET A 15 -18.69 24.10 -4.37
N PRO A 16 -18.44 22.93 -5.01
CA PRO A 16 -19.33 21.79 -4.86
C PRO A 16 -19.43 21.41 -3.38
N SER A 17 -20.64 21.09 -2.93
CA SER A 17 -20.93 20.68 -1.56
C SER A 17 -20.05 19.49 -1.16
N PRO A 18 -19.58 19.42 0.10
CA PRO A 18 -18.80 18.28 0.55
C PRO A 18 -19.65 17.00 0.39
N PRO A 19 -19.09 15.91 -0.17
CA PRO A 19 -19.83 14.66 -0.29
C PRO A 19 -20.20 14.13 1.10
N PRO A 20 -21.36 13.48 1.22
CA PRO A 20 -21.81 12.95 2.50
C PRO A 20 -20.77 11.97 3.09
N PRO A 21 -20.64 11.89 4.42
CA PRO A 21 -19.77 10.90 5.05
C PRO A 21 -20.16 9.49 4.61
N ALA A 22 -19.15 8.64 4.43
CA ALA A 22 -19.34 7.26 3.96
C ALA A 22 -20.34 6.53 4.86
N GLY A 23 -21.53 6.24 4.32
CA GLY A 23 -22.55 5.46 5.01
C GLY A 23 -22.08 4.02 5.26
N PRO A 24 -22.75 3.30 6.18
CA PRO A 24 -22.43 1.89 6.48
C PRO A 24 -22.46 0.97 5.25
N ASP A 25 -23.19 1.36 4.20
CA ASP A 25 -23.31 0.61 2.93
C ASP A 25 -22.49 1.17 1.76
N SER A 26 -21.56 2.11 2.02
CA SER A 26 -20.72 2.71 0.97
C SER A 26 -19.86 1.68 0.23
N LEU A 27 -19.54 1.95 -1.04
CA LEU A 27 -18.68 1.08 -1.86
C LEU A 27 -17.33 0.80 -1.18
N ALA A 28 -16.72 1.80 -0.56
CA ALA A 28 -15.49 1.67 0.21
C ALA A 28 -15.61 0.63 1.36
N VAL A 29 -16.69 0.69 2.14
CA VAL A 29 -16.95 -0.25 3.24
C VAL A 29 -17.20 -1.66 2.69
N ARG A 30 -17.93 -1.76 1.58
CA ARG A 30 -18.21 -3.04 0.90
C ARG A 30 -16.92 -3.68 0.36
N ILE A 31 -16.00 -2.90 -0.23
CA ILE A 31 -14.68 -3.40 -0.65
C ILE A 31 -13.94 -3.97 0.55
N ASN A 32 -13.81 -3.20 1.63
CA ASN A 32 -13.09 -3.62 2.83
C ASN A 32 -13.70 -4.89 3.47
N THR A 33 -15.03 -4.97 3.52
CA THR A 33 -15.74 -6.12 4.08
C THR A 33 -15.53 -7.37 3.23
N THR A 34 -15.68 -7.24 1.92
CA THR A 34 -15.54 -8.35 0.96
C THR A 34 -14.11 -8.88 0.91
N THR A 35 -13.13 -8.01 1.04
CA THR A 35 -11.70 -8.36 0.92
C THR A 35 -11.02 -8.68 2.25
N ARG A 36 -11.72 -8.55 3.38
CA ARG A 36 -11.14 -8.63 4.73
C ARG A 36 -10.29 -9.88 4.96
N GLN A 37 -10.81 -11.06 4.60
CA GLN A 37 -10.12 -12.33 4.83
C GLN A 37 -8.81 -12.40 4.02
N THR A 38 -8.89 -12.10 2.73
CA THR A 38 -7.74 -12.14 1.82
C THR A 38 -6.70 -11.06 2.17
N HIS A 39 -7.16 -9.88 2.58
CA HIS A 39 -6.30 -8.82 3.12
C HIS A 39 -5.56 -9.28 4.38
N THR A 40 -6.25 -9.91 5.35
CA THR A 40 -5.60 -10.44 6.56
C THR A 40 -4.55 -11.49 6.22
N GLU A 41 -4.83 -12.39 5.27
CA GLU A 41 -3.85 -13.37 4.80
C GLU A 41 -2.64 -12.67 4.16
N LEU A 42 -2.87 -11.76 3.21
CA LEU A 42 -1.80 -11.04 2.52
C LEU A 42 -0.94 -10.26 3.51
N ASN A 43 -1.56 -9.51 4.43
CA ASN A 43 -0.85 -8.76 5.45
C ASN A 43 0.01 -9.68 6.33
N ARG A 44 -0.52 -10.84 6.76
CA ARG A 44 0.25 -11.85 7.49
C ARG A 44 1.46 -12.32 6.68
N LEU A 45 1.29 -12.50 5.36
CA LEU A 45 2.40 -12.91 4.52
C LEU A 45 3.46 -11.81 4.43
N ILE A 46 3.07 -10.59 4.05
CA ILE A 46 3.97 -9.44 3.90
C ILE A 46 4.73 -9.15 5.20
N THR A 47 4.05 -9.07 6.34
CA THR A 47 4.68 -8.84 7.66
C THR A 47 5.72 -9.91 8.00
N ALA A 48 5.54 -11.15 7.53
CA ALA A 48 6.51 -12.22 7.75
C ALA A 48 7.71 -12.18 6.77
N ARG A 49 7.59 -11.53 5.60
CA ARG A 49 8.67 -11.47 4.59
C ARG A 49 9.51 -10.21 4.69
N ILE A 50 8.92 -9.07 5.05
CA ILE A 50 9.68 -7.80 5.13
C ILE A 50 10.93 -7.95 6.01
N PRO A 51 10.89 -8.55 7.22
CA PRO A 51 12.10 -8.74 8.02
C PRO A 51 13.15 -9.64 7.35
N LEU A 52 12.74 -10.61 6.53
CA LEU A 52 13.68 -11.50 5.81
C LEU A 52 14.47 -10.76 4.73
N ALA A 53 13.93 -9.65 4.23
CA ALA A 53 14.57 -8.80 3.24
C ALA A 53 15.46 -7.71 3.87
N LEU A 54 15.64 -7.73 5.19
CA LEU A 54 16.36 -6.70 5.96
C LEU A 54 17.38 -7.35 6.92
N PRO A 55 18.35 -6.59 7.43
CA PRO A 55 19.22 -7.04 8.50
C PRO A 55 18.44 -7.50 9.74
N PRO A 56 18.94 -8.53 10.47
CA PRO A 56 20.17 -9.29 10.22
C PRO A 56 20.00 -10.45 9.22
N TYR A 57 18.83 -10.63 8.59
CA TYR A 57 18.55 -11.78 7.73
C TYR A 57 19.08 -11.62 6.31
N SER A 58 19.14 -10.37 5.83
CA SER A 58 19.74 -9.99 4.56
C SER A 58 20.81 -8.92 4.80
N ASP A 59 21.95 -9.04 4.13
CA ASP A 59 23.04 -8.07 4.14
C ASP A 59 22.97 -7.07 2.96
N SER A 60 22.10 -7.35 1.98
CA SER A 60 21.82 -6.49 0.83
C SER A 60 20.31 -6.26 0.63
N PRO A 61 19.91 -5.18 -0.07
CA PRO A 61 18.51 -4.89 -0.37
C PRO A 61 17.97 -5.73 -1.53
N ASP A 62 18.69 -6.75 -2.00
CA ASP A 62 18.38 -7.50 -3.21
C ASP A 62 17.02 -8.19 -3.12
N LEU A 63 16.72 -8.83 -1.99
CA LEU A 63 15.42 -9.49 -1.76
C LEU A 63 14.27 -8.48 -1.77
N TYR A 64 14.47 -7.32 -1.15
CA TYR A 64 13.51 -6.23 -1.18
C TYR A 64 13.30 -5.73 -2.61
N LEU A 65 14.39 -5.51 -3.36
CA LEU A 65 14.38 -5.06 -4.75
C LEU A 65 13.60 -6.02 -5.66
N HIS A 66 13.82 -7.33 -5.54
CA HIS A 66 13.05 -8.34 -6.28
C HIS A 66 11.55 -8.26 -5.96
N GLY A 67 11.21 -8.09 -4.69
CA GLY A 67 9.83 -7.93 -4.25
C GLY A 67 9.16 -6.70 -4.87
N ILE A 68 9.78 -5.52 -4.74
CA ILE A 68 9.21 -4.29 -5.29
C ILE A 68 9.18 -4.28 -6.81
N HIS A 69 10.14 -4.90 -7.50
CA HIS A 69 10.17 -4.99 -8.97
C HIS A 69 8.95 -5.75 -9.51
N VAL A 70 8.54 -6.82 -8.83
CA VAL A 70 7.34 -7.59 -9.18
C VAL A 70 6.06 -6.82 -8.85
N PHE A 71 5.96 -6.23 -7.65
CA PHE A 71 4.77 -5.46 -7.26
C PHE A 71 4.60 -4.16 -8.08
N ALA A 72 5.69 -3.58 -8.57
CA ALA A 72 5.67 -2.39 -9.41
C ALA A 72 4.87 -2.61 -10.69
N GLN A 73 4.85 -3.83 -11.23
CA GLN A 73 4.09 -4.18 -12.43
C GLN A 73 2.59 -3.93 -12.27
N LEU A 74 2.05 -4.09 -11.06
CA LEU A 74 0.64 -3.77 -10.80
C LEU A 74 0.40 -2.27 -10.96
N PHE A 75 1.24 -1.43 -10.34
CA PHE A 75 1.17 0.02 -10.46
C PHE A 75 1.33 0.48 -11.90
N TYR A 76 2.34 -0.01 -12.61
CA TYR A 76 2.59 0.38 -13.99
C TYR A 76 1.37 0.16 -14.87
N VAL A 77 0.75 -1.02 -14.81
CA VAL A 77 -0.36 -1.33 -15.71
C VAL A 77 -1.63 -0.54 -15.39
N PHE A 78 -2.03 -0.47 -14.11
CA PHE A 78 -3.28 0.25 -13.80
C PHE A 78 -3.09 1.77 -13.92
N GLU A 79 -1.91 2.29 -13.60
CA GLU A 79 -1.64 3.73 -13.72
C GLU A 79 -1.55 4.16 -15.18
N ASP A 80 -0.90 3.37 -16.04
CA ASP A 80 -0.86 3.59 -17.49
C ASP A 80 -2.27 3.60 -18.10
N ALA A 81 -3.07 2.57 -17.79
CA ALA A 81 -4.46 2.51 -18.25
C ALA A 81 -5.32 3.68 -17.73
N TRP A 82 -5.03 4.19 -16.53
CA TRP A 82 -5.70 5.38 -16.00
C TRP A 82 -5.28 6.65 -16.74
N GLN A 83 -4.01 6.80 -17.08
CA GLN A 83 -3.52 7.92 -17.89
C GLN A 83 -4.14 7.93 -19.28
N ASP A 84 -4.22 6.77 -19.92
CA ASP A 84 -4.92 6.61 -21.21
C ASP A 84 -6.38 7.06 -21.13
N LEU A 85 -7.09 6.64 -20.08
CA LEU A 85 -8.46 7.08 -19.83
C LEU A 85 -8.57 8.60 -19.72
N ILE A 86 -7.66 9.24 -18.97
CA ILE A 86 -7.62 10.70 -18.82
C ILE A 86 -7.39 11.36 -20.20
N CYS A 87 -6.43 10.87 -20.98
CA CYS A 87 -6.12 11.38 -22.31
C CYS A 87 -7.33 11.29 -23.24
N VAL A 88 -7.99 10.14 -23.29
CA VAL A 88 -9.20 9.93 -24.11
C VAL A 88 -10.34 10.83 -23.66
N HIS A 89 -10.54 10.99 -22.35
CA HIS A 89 -11.58 11.87 -21.81
C HIS A 89 -11.35 13.33 -22.21
N LEU A 90 -10.12 13.84 -22.07
CA LEU A 90 -9.75 15.21 -22.45
C LEU A 90 -9.87 15.46 -23.96
N ALA A 91 -9.56 14.47 -24.79
CA ALA A 91 -9.74 14.57 -26.24
C ALA A 91 -11.22 14.65 -26.63
N THR A 92 -12.08 13.89 -25.94
CA THR A 92 -13.50 13.79 -26.25
C THR A 92 -14.29 15.01 -25.78
N THR A 93 -13.96 15.57 -24.61
CA THR A 93 -14.63 16.78 -24.08
C THR A 93 -14.40 18.02 -24.96
N ARG A 94 -13.33 18.04 -25.76
CA ARG A 94 -13.05 19.12 -26.71
C ARG A 94 -13.98 19.12 -27.93
N ASN A 95 -14.56 17.98 -28.29
CA ASN A 95 -15.44 17.80 -29.45
C ASN A 95 -16.72 17.06 -29.04
N PRO A 96 -17.64 17.70 -28.28
CA PRO A 96 -18.87 17.06 -27.85
C PRO A 96 -19.75 16.74 -29.07
N SER A 97 -20.05 15.45 -29.26
CA SER A 97 -21.08 15.00 -30.20
C SER A 97 -22.35 14.70 -29.42
N ASP A 98 -23.51 15.04 -30.00
CA ASP A 98 -24.82 14.77 -29.40
C ASP A 98 -24.99 13.28 -29.14
N THR A 99 -25.12 12.90 -27.87
CA THR A 99 -25.04 11.51 -27.41
C THR A 99 -26.24 11.10 -26.57
N ASN A 100 -26.63 9.83 -26.72
CA ASN A 100 -27.74 9.18 -26.00
C ASN A 100 -27.40 8.91 -24.50
N ASP A 101 -28.38 8.44 -23.72
CA ASP A 101 -28.24 8.24 -22.26
C ASP A 101 -27.09 7.30 -21.85
N VAL A 102 -26.78 6.27 -22.65
CA VAL A 102 -25.68 5.32 -22.38
C VAL A 102 -24.33 6.02 -22.53
N ALA A 103 -24.12 6.72 -23.65
CA ALA A 103 -22.91 7.49 -23.86
C ALA A 103 -22.77 8.60 -22.80
N ASN A 104 -23.88 9.22 -22.38
CA ASN A 104 -23.90 10.20 -21.29
C ASN A 104 -23.44 9.58 -19.95
N HIS A 105 -23.89 8.36 -19.60
CA HIS A 105 -23.42 7.69 -18.39
C HIS A 105 -21.92 7.33 -18.45
N SER A 106 -21.45 6.75 -19.56
CA SER A 106 -20.01 6.46 -19.74
C SER A 106 -19.15 7.73 -19.67
N HIS A 107 -19.62 8.85 -20.22
CA HIS A 107 -18.95 10.14 -20.08
C HIS A 107 -18.88 10.63 -18.63
N ARG A 108 -19.96 10.46 -17.84
CA ARG A 108 -19.96 10.81 -16.42
C ARG A 108 -18.98 9.96 -15.60
N VAL A 109 -18.93 8.65 -15.85
CA VAL A 109 -17.97 7.75 -15.20
C VAL A 109 -16.54 8.14 -15.56
N ALA A 110 -16.24 8.37 -16.85
CA ALA A 110 -14.92 8.80 -17.30
C ALA A 110 -14.50 10.16 -16.69
N ALA A 111 -15.42 11.13 -16.64
CA ALA A 111 -15.19 12.43 -16.02
C ALA A 111 -14.83 12.28 -14.53
N PHE A 112 -15.61 11.49 -13.80
CA PHE A 112 -15.35 11.19 -12.40
C PHE A 112 -13.98 10.54 -12.18
N LEU A 113 -13.66 9.49 -12.93
CA LEU A 113 -12.36 8.80 -12.85
C LEU A 113 -11.19 9.73 -13.17
N SER A 114 -11.36 10.65 -14.13
CA SER A 114 -10.31 11.61 -14.51
C SER A 114 -9.98 12.63 -13.41
N GLN A 115 -10.92 12.89 -12.50
CA GLN A 115 -10.79 13.86 -11.41
C GLN A 115 -10.46 13.22 -10.06
N LEU A 116 -10.57 11.89 -9.96
CA LEU A 116 -10.41 11.16 -8.70
C LEU A 116 -8.97 11.16 -8.19
N VAL A 117 -8.01 10.85 -9.08
CA VAL A 117 -6.60 10.65 -8.74
C VAL A 117 -5.83 11.97 -8.88
N GLU A 118 -5.26 12.43 -7.78
CA GLU A 118 -4.40 13.63 -7.78
C GLU A 118 -2.95 13.28 -8.11
N SER A 119 -2.18 14.26 -8.61
CA SER A 119 -0.78 14.07 -9.04
C SER A 119 0.12 13.47 -7.95
N ARG A 120 -0.19 13.74 -6.68
CA ARG A 120 0.60 13.26 -5.53
C ARG A 120 0.36 11.79 -5.19
N LEU A 121 -0.60 11.14 -5.84
CA LEU A 121 -0.97 9.75 -5.56
C LEU A 121 -0.21 8.74 -6.45
N TRP A 122 0.12 9.11 -7.69
CA TRP A 122 0.84 8.25 -8.66
C TRP A 122 2.15 7.71 -8.08
N ARG A 123 2.40 6.41 -8.23
CA ARG A 123 3.58 5.72 -7.68
C ARG A 123 4.56 5.24 -8.73
N THR A 124 4.17 5.13 -10.01
CA THR A 124 5.02 4.62 -11.09
C THR A 124 6.40 5.28 -11.11
N GLN A 125 6.47 6.61 -11.16
CA GLN A 125 7.75 7.33 -11.21
C GLN A 125 8.62 7.10 -9.96
N ARG A 126 8.01 6.96 -8.79
CA ARG A 126 8.73 6.67 -7.53
C ARG A 126 9.29 5.25 -7.53
N LEU A 127 8.49 4.29 -7.99
CA LEU A 127 8.91 2.89 -8.15
C LEU A 127 10.05 2.76 -9.16
N GLU A 128 9.95 3.41 -10.32
CA GLU A 128 11.03 3.45 -11.32
C GLU A 128 12.32 4.02 -10.72
N ALA A 129 12.23 5.14 -10.01
CA ALA A 129 13.38 5.76 -9.35
C ALA A 129 13.99 4.88 -8.25
N ASP A 130 13.15 4.25 -7.42
CA ASP A 130 13.59 3.34 -6.36
C ASP A 130 14.29 2.11 -6.93
N ILE A 131 13.69 1.47 -7.94
CA ILE A 131 14.23 0.28 -8.60
C ILE A 131 15.54 0.62 -9.31
N GLU A 132 15.58 1.71 -10.07
CA GLU A 132 16.79 2.14 -10.79
C GLU A 132 17.92 2.45 -9.80
N HIS A 133 17.61 3.18 -8.71
CA HIS A 133 18.59 3.51 -7.69
C HIS A 133 19.19 2.25 -7.06
N LEU A 134 18.35 1.31 -6.61
CA LEU A 134 18.83 0.10 -5.96
C LEU A 134 19.58 -0.81 -6.95
N ARG A 135 19.06 -0.99 -8.16
CA ARG A 135 19.71 -1.80 -9.21
C ARG A 135 21.11 -1.30 -9.52
N THR A 136 21.26 0.01 -9.69
CA THR A 136 22.53 0.63 -10.07
C THR A 136 23.51 0.71 -8.90
N THR A 137 23.05 1.14 -7.72
CA THR A 137 23.92 1.27 -6.54
C THR A 137 24.39 -0.08 -6.00
N ARG A 138 23.61 -1.15 -6.19
CA ARG A 138 23.95 -2.50 -5.71
C ARG A 138 24.43 -3.43 -6.80
N ASN A 139 24.42 -3.00 -8.06
CA ASN A 139 24.76 -3.81 -9.21
C ASN A 139 23.97 -5.13 -9.26
N VAL A 140 22.68 -5.07 -8.94
CA VAL A 140 21.79 -6.23 -8.87
C VAL A 140 21.21 -6.52 -10.24
N SER A 141 21.28 -7.77 -10.68
CA SER A 141 20.57 -8.23 -11.88
C SER A 141 19.14 -8.60 -11.52
N LEU A 142 18.17 -7.91 -12.10
CA LEU A 142 16.76 -8.24 -11.94
C LEU A 142 16.27 -9.15 -13.07
N PRO A 143 15.33 -10.07 -12.80
CA PRO A 143 14.74 -10.89 -13.84
C PRO A 143 13.97 -10.02 -14.84
N ASP A 144 14.04 -10.45 -16.10
CA ASP A 144 13.23 -9.91 -17.18
C ASP A 144 11.78 -10.42 -17.02
N LEU A 145 10.92 -9.55 -16.48
CA LEU A 145 9.53 -9.89 -16.19
C LEU A 145 8.66 -10.02 -17.45
N ASP A 146 9.14 -9.60 -18.63
CA ASP A 146 8.46 -9.86 -19.90
C ASP A 146 8.56 -11.34 -20.32
N LYS A 147 9.48 -12.09 -19.69
CA LYS A 147 9.60 -13.54 -19.87
C LYS A 147 8.89 -14.34 -18.78
N ASP A 148 8.46 -13.69 -17.70
CA ASP A 148 7.68 -14.34 -16.65
C ASP A 148 6.21 -14.45 -17.06
N LYS A 149 5.79 -15.67 -17.44
CA LYS A 149 4.43 -15.94 -17.91
C LYS A 149 3.36 -15.50 -16.91
N ALA A 150 3.60 -15.67 -15.60
CA ALA A 150 2.60 -15.34 -14.60
C ALA A 150 2.44 -13.82 -14.47
N VAL A 151 3.55 -13.07 -14.55
CA VAL A 151 3.51 -11.60 -14.53
C VAL A 151 2.88 -11.06 -15.81
N VAL A 152 3.25 -11.60 -16.99
CA VAL A 152 2.64 -11.22 -18.27
C VAL A 152 1.13 -11.43 -18.25
N GLU A 153 0.66 -12.62 -17.84
CA GLU A 153 -0.77 -12.93 -17.73
C GLU A 153 -1.50 -11.95 -16.79
N ILE A 154 -0.88 -11.59 -15.66
CA ILE A 154 -1.45 -10.61 -14.73
C ILE A 154 -1.61 -9.24 -15.40
N ARG A 155 -0.57 -8.75 -16.09
CA ARG A 155 -0.59 -7.44 -16.75
C ARG A 155 -1.66 -7.41 -17.85
N GLU A 156 -1.71 -8.43 -18.69
CA GLU A 156 -2.71 -8.55 -19.77
C GLU A 156 -4.14 -8.61 -19.22
N ARG A 157 -4.37 -9.36 -18.13
CA ARG A 157 -5.68 -9.43 -17.47
C ARG A 157 -6.12 -8.07 -16.92
N ILE A 158 -5.22 -7.34 -16.26
CA ILE A 158 -5.52 -6.00 -15.71
C ILE A 158 -5.91 -5.07 -16.86
N ALA A 159 -5.07 -5.00 -17.90
CA ALA A 159 -5.32 -4.16 -19.07
C ALA A 159 -6.65 -4.49 -19.75
N ALA A 160 -6.94 -5.79 -19.95
CA ALA A 160 -8.19 -6.24 -20.55
C ALA A 160 -9.42 -5.92 -19.68
N SER A 161 -9.34 -6.10 -18.35
CA SER A 161 -10.44 -5.78 -17.44
C SER A 161 -10.74 -4.28 -17.44
N VAL A 162 -9.71 -3.43 -17.33
CA VAL A 162 -9.86 -1.97 -17.34
C VAL A 162 -10.39 -1.48 -18.69
N ALA A 163 -9.87 -1.99 -19.81
CA ALA A 163 -10.34 -1.61 -21.13
C ALA A 163 -11.82 -1.96 -21.36
N ALA A 164 -12.26 -3.12 -20.85
CA ALA A 164 -13.65 -3.54 -20.94
C ALA A 164 -14.57 -2.79 -19.97
N LYS A 165 -14.06 -2.45 -18.79
CA LYS A 165 -14.83 -1.92 -17.65
C LYS A 165 -14.05 -0.82 -16.94
N PRO A 166 -13.98 0.41 -17.46
CA PRO A 166 -13.15 1.48 -16.90
C PRO A 166 -13.40 1.77 -15.41
N HIS A 167 -14.63 1.60 -14.93
CA HIS A 167 -15.00 1.78 -13.51
C HIS A 167 -14.23 0.87 -12.55
N VAL A 168 -13.71 -0.29 -13.00
CA VAL A 168 -12.95 -1.20 -12.13
C VAL A 168 -11.59 -0.63 -11.73
N LEU A 169 -11.12 0.44 -12.37
CA LEU A 169 -9.98 1.22 -11.91
C LEU A 169 -10.13 1.63 -10.43
N LEU A 170 -11.36 1.90 -9.96
CA LEU A 170 -11.63 2.17 -8.54
C LEU A 170 -11.16 1.05 -7.60
N ALA A 171 -11.24 -0.21 -8.04
CA ALA A 171 -10.74 -1.34 -7.27
C ALA A 171 -9.22 -1.27 -7.11
N TYR A 172 -8.51 -1.02 -8.22
CA TYR A 172 -7.05 -0.87 -8.24
C TYR A 172 -6.59 0.31 -7.38
N SER A 173 -7.15 1.50 -7.57
CA SER A 173 -6.77 2.67 -6.78
C SER A 173 -7.11 2.51 -5.30
N TRP A 174 -8.26 1.93 -4.95
CA TRP A 174 -8.59 1.68 -3.54
C TRP A 174 -7.64 0.66 -2.92
N VAL A 175 -7.50 -0.53 -3.51
CA VAL A 175 -6.70 -1.62 -2.92
C VAL A 175 -5.23 -1.24 -2.86
N MET A 176 -4.66 -0.73 -3.95
CA MET A 176 -3.22 -0.48 -4.05
C MET A 176 -2.81 0.76 -3.25
N TYR A 177 -3.52 1.89 -3.37
CA TYR A 177 -3.14 3.10 -2.64
C TYR A 177 -3.48 3.01 -1.15
N MET A 178 -4.63 2.45 -0.75
CA MET A 178 -4.96 2.34 0.67
C MET A 178 -4.00 1.41 1.41
N ALA A 179 -3.49 0.36 0.75
CA ALA A 179 -2.50 -0.53 1.33
C ALA A 179 -1.21 0.23 1.73
N ILE A 180 -0.71 1.11 0.87
CA ILE A 180 0.52 1.87 1.16
C ILE A 180 0.30 3.07 2.09
N PHE A 181 -0.91 3.65 2.17
CA PHE A 181 -1.21 4.63 3.22
C PHE A 181 -1.31 4.00 4.61
N SER A 182 -1.94 2.83 4.72
CA SER A 182 -2.19 2.19 6.02
C SER A 182 -1.03 1.28 6.46
N GLY A 183 -0.76 0.22 5.69
CA GLY A 183 0.30 -0.74 5.99
C GLY A 183 1.69 -0.24 5.60
N GLY A 184 1.78 0.64 4.59
CA GLY A 184 3.06 1.16 4.11
C GLY A 184 3.83 1.97 5.14
N ARG A 185 3.18 2.63 6.10
CA ARG A 185 3.89 3.31 7.21
C ARG A 185 4.63 2.34 8.12
N TRP A 186 4.04 1.18 8.41
CA TRP A 186 4.73 0.14 9.17
C TRP A 186 5.90 -0.41 8.37
N ILE A 187 5.72 -0.71 7.07
CA ILE A 187 6.82 -1.17 6.21
C ILE A 187 7.94 -0.13 6.22
N ARG A 188 7.61 1.14 5.99
CA ARG A 188 8.56 2.26 6.00
C ARG A 188 9.33 2.38 7.32
N SER A 189 8.71 2.15 8.47
CA SER A 189 9.43 2.19 9.75
C SER A 189 10.47 1.07 9.82
N GLN A 190 10.15 -0.14 9.35
CA GLN A 190 11.10 -1.25 9.26
C GLN A 190 12.28 -0.93 8.32
N LEU A 191 12.01 -0.25 7.19
CA LEU A 191 13.05 0.14 6.23
C LEU A 191 13.98 1.23 6.80
N LEU A 192 13.42 2.19 7.54
CA LEU A 192 14.16 3.29 8.17
C LEU A 192 15.05 2.86 9.33
N GLU A 193 14.70 1.76 10.01
CA GLU A 193 15.51 1.19 11.09
C GLU A 193 16.84 0.61 10.60
N GLN A 194 17.02 0.45 9.27
CA GLN A 194 18.23 -0.12 8.69
C GLN A 194 19.32 0.93 8.50
N ASN A 195 20.59 0.49 8.64
CA ASN A 195 21.73 1.37 8.42
C ASN A 195 21.72 1.93 6.98
N HIS A 196 22.18 3.16 6.82
CA HIS A 196 22.33 3.85 5.54
C HIS A 196 23.11 3.02 4.52
N ASP A 197 24.14 2.30 4.97
CA ASP A 197 24.97 1.41 4.16
C ASP A 197 24.23 0.18 3.62
N PHE A 198 23.01 -0.08 4.08
CA PHE A 198 22.12 -1.10 3.52
C PHE A 198 21.38 -0.61 2.27
N TRP A 199 21.10 0.69 2.19
CA TRP A 199 20.41 1.31 1.06
C TRP A 199 21.40 1.88 0.03
N MET A 200 22.50 2.49 0.50
CA MET A 200 23.48 3.18 -0.35
C MET A 200 24.88 2.54 -0.29
N GLN A 201 25.69 2.75 -1.32
CA GLN A 201 27.14 2.62 -1.22
C GLN A 201 27.73 3.90 -0.61
N GLU A 202 28.81 3.79 0.18
CA GLU A 202 29.48 4.88 0.91
C GLU A 202 29.78 6.14 0.07
N THR A 203 29.83 6.03 -1.26
CA THR A 203 30.20 7.10 -2.19
C THR A 203 29.04 8.00 -2.66
N GLN A 204 27.78 7.75 -2.28
CA GLN A 204 26.60 8.49 -2.80
C GLN A 204 25.81 9.29 -1.75
N GLN A 205 26.51 9.98 -0.84
CA GLN A 205 25.93 10.64 0.33
C GLN A 205 24.96 11.81 0.06
N GLU A 206 24.74 12.21 -1.19
CA GLU A 206 23.98 13.43 -1.54
C GLU A 206 22.60 13.20 -2.20
N LYS A 207 22.24 11.99 -2.64
CA LYS A 207 20.97 11.77 -3.36
C LYS A 207 19.86 11.19 -2.47
N GLY A 208 19.11 12.11 -1.87
CA GLY A 208 17.72 11.91 -1.42
C GLY A 208 17.56 11.05 -0.17
N THR A 209 16.98 11.62 0.88
CA THR A 209 16.78 11.03 2.21
C THR A 209 16.05 9.67 2.22
N HIS A 210 15.45 9.24 1.10
CA HIS A 210 14.58 8.06 0.99
C HIS A 210 14.78 7.26 -0.31
N ALA A 211 15.94 7.36 -0.96
CA ALA A 211 16.22 6.65 -2.21
C ALA A 211 16.13 5.12 -2.02
N GLY A 212 15.38 4.44 -2.90
CA GLY A 212 15.19 2.99 -2.88
C GLY A 212 13.90 2.53 -2.20
N PHE A 213 13.19 3.42 -1.49
CA PHE A 213 11.90 3.10 -0.87
C PHE A 213 10.95 4.31 -0.79
N SER A 214 11.11 5.25 -1.71
CA SER A 214 10.29 6.44 -1.86
C SER A 214 8.82 6.15 -2.21
N LEU A 215 8.48 4.92 -2.65
CA LEU A 215 7.12 4.39 -2.78
C LEU A 215 6.25 4.70 -1.55
N PHE A 216 6.81 4.53 -0.35
CA PHE A 216 6.09 4.69 0.92
C PHE A 216 6.04 6.12 1.44
N TYR A 217 6.50 7.08 0.64
CA TYR A 217 6.47 8.51 0.97
C TYR A 217 5.46 9.25 0.11
N PHE A 218 4.69 10.13 0.75
CA PHE A 218 3.71 10.98 0.11
C PHE A 218 4.05 12.44 0.38
N ASP A 219 4.00 13.28 -0.66
CA ASP A 219 4.30 14.72 -0.56
C ASP A 219 3.08 15.48 0.01
N GLY A 220 2.65 15.06 1.19
CA GLY A 220 1.54 15.63 1.95
C GLY A 220 2.04 16.43 3.14
N LEU A 221 1.26 17.41 3.57
CA LEU A 221 1.57 18.20 4.78
C LEU A 221 1.48 17.35 6.05
N GLU A 222 0.74 16.23 5.99
CA GLU A 222 0.46 15.35 7.12
C GLU A 222 0.90 13.92 6.82
N ASP A 223 2.10 13.74 6.25
CA ASP A 223 2.66 12.41 5.93
C ASP A 223 1.71 11.58 5.04
N GLY A 224 1.00 12.27 4.15
CA GLY A 224 0.02 11.69 3.23
C GLY A 224 -1.37 11.44 3.81
N GLU A 225 -1.65 11.69 5.10
CA GLU A 225 -3.02 11.60 5.63
C GLU A 225 -3.94 12.65 4.99
N ASP A 226 -3.43 13.83 4.65
CA ASP A 226 -4.15 14.87 3.90
C ASP A 226 -4.55 14.37 2.49
N ILE A 227 -3.63 13.73 1.79
CA ILE A 227 -3.84 13.14 0.46
C ILE A 227 -4.87 12.00 0.54
N LYS A 228 -4.70 11.10 1.51
CA LYS A 228 -5.61 9.98 1.76
C LYS A 228 -7.02 10.44 2.10
N ALA A 229 -7.16 11.45 2.96
CA ALA A 229 -8.47 12.02 3.31
C ALA A 229 -9.13 12.67 2.09
N GLY A 230 -8.37 13.41 1.28
CA GLY A 230 -8.82 13.99 0.02
C GLY A 230 -9.31 12.92 -0.97
N TYR A 231 -8.52 11.87 -1.17
CA TYR A 231 -8.89 10.74 -2.02
C TYR A 231 -10.16 10.05 -1.54
N LYS A 232 -10.26 9.70 -0.25
CA LYS A 232 -11.45 9.05 0.33
C LYS A 232 -12.72 9.89 0.16
N ARG A 233 -12.59 11.22 0.31
CA ARG A 233 -13.70 12.15 0.11
C ARG A 233 -14.22 12.08 -1.33
N ARG A 234 -13.34 12.17 -2.32
CA ARG A 234 -13.72 12.07 -3.74
C ARG A 234 -14.23 10.67 -4.10
N PHE A 235 -13.62 9.62 -3.54
CA PHE A 235 -14.05 8.24 -3.77
C PHE A 235 -15.49 7.98 -3.33
N ALA A 236 -15.99 8.69 -2.31
CA ALA A 236 -17.38 8.56 -1.85
C ALA A 236 -18.41 8.94 -2.93
N GLU A 237 -18.03 9.77 -3.93
CA GLU A 237 -18.89 10.11 -5.06
C GLU A 237 -19.14 8.91 -5.99
N ALA A 238 -18.32 7.85 -5.91
CA ALA A 238 -18.56 6.62 -6.66
C ALA A 238 -19.93 5.99 -6.32
N ASP A 239 -20.44 6.18 -5.10
CA ASP A 239 -21.73 5.64 -4.68
C ASP A 239 -22.91 6.27 -5.45
N THR A 240 -22.75 7.48 -5.98
CA THR A 240 -23.80 8.18 -6.75
C THR A 240 -23.56 8.12 -8.26
N VAL A 241 -22.30 8.03 -8.69
CA VAL A 241 -21.92 8.00 -10.11
C VAL A 241 -22.15 6.62 -10.72
N LEU A 242 -21.81 5.54 -10.00
CA LEU A 242 -21.87 4.18 -10.52
C LEU A 242 -23.26 3.55 -10.36
N THR A 243 -23.62 2.71 -11.32
CA THR A 243 -24.73 1.76 -11.22
C THR A 243 -24.41 0.63 -10.23
N ASP A 244 -25.43 -0.11 -9.80
CA ASP A 244 -25.23 -1.24 -8.90
C ASP A 244 -24.41 -2.38 -9.55
N ASP A 245 -24.52 -2.53 -10.87
CA ASP A 245 -23.78 -3.51 -11.65
C ASP A 245 -22.29 -3.16 -11.69
N GLU A 246 -21.96 -1.90 -11.93
CA GLU A 246 -20.58 -1.41 -11.90
C GLU A 246 -19.98 -1.50 -10.48
N LYS A 247 -20.77 -1.20 -9.44
CA LYS A 247 -20.32 -1.41 -8.06
C LYS A 247 -20.02 -2.88 -7.78
N ARG A 248 -20.82 -3.81 -8.30
CA ARG A 248 -20.54 -5.25 -8.19
C ARG A 248 -19.26 -5.63 -8.92
N ASP A 249 -19.03 -5.09 -10.11
CA ASP A 249 -17.78 -5.29 -10.85
C ASP A 249 -16.55 -4.83 -10.05
N VAL A 250 -16.62 -3.63 -9.43
CA VAL A 250 -15.54 -3.12 -8.56
C VAL A 250 -15.24 -4.06 -7.40
N LEU A 251 -16.28 -4.65 -6.77
CA LEU A 251 -16.09 -5.58 -5.66
C LEU A 251 -15.43 -6.90 -6.11
N VAL A 252 -15.85 -7.43 -7.26
CA VAL A 252 -15.24 -8.63 -7.84
C VAL A 252 -13.77 -8.36 -8.17
N GLU A 253 -13.48 -7.26 -8.87
CA GLU A 253 -12.11 -6.90 -9.22
C GLU A 253 -11.23 -6.67 -7.98
N ALA A 254 -11.77 -6.05 -6.92
CA ALA A 254 -11.04 -5.85 -5.67
C ALA A 254 -10.63 -7.18 -5.01
N ALA A 255 -11.52 -8.18 -5.01
CA ALA A 255 -11.19 -9.52 -4.52
C ALA A 255 -10.10 -10.19 -5.37
N ASP A 256 -10.19 -10.06 -6.69
CA ASP A 256 -9.22 -10.60 -7.63
C ASP A 256 -7.83 -9.96 -7.48
N ILE A 257 -7.75 -8.64 -7.23
CA ILE A 257 -6.48 -7.95 -6.97
C ILE A 257 -5.77 -8.56 -5.75
N PHE A 258 -6.49 -8.79 -4.65
CA PHE A 258 -5.89 -9.43 -3.47
C PHE A 258 -5.43 -10.88 -3.76
N ALA A 259 -6.19 -11.63 -4.56
CA ALA A 259 -5.79 -12.97 -4.98
C ALA A 259 -4.52 -12.95 -5.86
N VAL A 260 -4.41 -11.97 -6.75
CA VAL A 260 -3.20 -11.71 -7.56
C VAL A 260 -2.01 -11.37 -6.64
N CYS A 261 -2.17 -10.45 -5.69
CA CYS A 261 -1.11 -10.11 -4.74
C CYS A 261 -0.64 -11.32 -3.93
N LEU A 262 -1.55 -12.18 -3.45
CA LEU A 262 -1.19 -13.43 -2.78
C LEU A 262 -0.39 -14.36 -3.69
N ARG A 263 -0.80 -14.50 -4.96
CA ARG A 263 -0.10 -15.32 -5.94
C ARG A 263 1.30 -14.79 -6.21
N LEU A 264 1.48 -13.47 -6.34
CA LEU A 264 2.78 -12.85 -6.53
C LEU A 264 3.72 -13.13 -5.34
N VAL A 265 3.24 -12.99 -4.10
CA VAL A 265 4.04 -13.32 -2.91
C VAL A 265 4.44 -14.79 -2.89
N ARG A 266 3.52 -15.71 -3.23
CA ARG A 266 3.83 -17.15 -3.28
C ARG A 266 4.83 -17.48 -4.39
N ASN A 267 4.73 -16.84 -5.54
CA ASN A 267 5.68 -17.01 -6.64
C ASN A 267 7.07 -16.50 -6.24
N LEU A 268 7.14 -15.33 -5.60
CA LEU A 268 8.38 -14.80 -5.02
C LEU A 268 8.97 -15.76 -3.99
N ASP A 269 8.16 -16.33 -3.09
CA ASP A 269 8.64 -17.31 -2.10
C ASP A 269 9.29 -18.54 -2.76
N ASN A 270 8.69 -19.03 -3.84
CA ASN A 270 9.21 -20.18 -4.58
C ASN A 270 10.51 -19.83 -5.33
N SER A 271 10.57 -18.65 -5.97
CA SER A 271 11.72 -18.22 -6.76
C SER A 271 12.93 -17.82 -5.90
N LEU A 272 12.68 -17.24 -4.72
CA LEU A 272 13.72 -16.73 -3.81
C LEU A 272 14.02 -17.69 -2.64
N GLY A 273 13.31 -18.81 -2.55
CA GLY A 273 13.52 -19.81 -1.50
C GLY A 273 13.07 -19.37 -0.11
N THR A 274 12.19 -18.38 0.01
CA THR A 274 11.68 -17.85 1.29
C THR A 274 10.45 -18.61 1.81
N THR A 275 10.28 -19.88 1.41
CA THR A 275 9.15 -20.71 1.85
C THR A 275 9.17 -20.90 3.37
N VAL A 276 8.20 -20.32 4.05
CA VAL A 276 7.99 -20.55 5.49
C VAL A 276 7.52 -21.99 5.67
N VAL A 277 8.33 -22.84 6.31
CA VAL A 277 7.88 -24.16 6.77
C VAL A 277 6.76 -23.95 7.77
N GLN A 278 5.52 -24.16 7.34
CA GLN A 278 4.40 -24.20 8.27
C GLN A 278 4.61 -25.39 9.20
N LYS A 279 4.95 -25.12 10.47
CA LYS A 279 4.88 -26.13 11.52
C LYS A 279 3.40 -26.52 11.65
N SER A 280 3.02 -27.64 11.04
CA SER A 280 1.74 -28.28 11.29
C SER A 280 1.59 -28.53 12.79
N PRO A 281 0.40 -28.34 13.39
CA PRO A 281 0.20 -28.56 14.82
C PRO A 281 0.28 -30.05 15.12
N THR A 282 1.46 -30.53 15.48
CA THR A 282 1.64 -31.88 16.02
C THR A 282 0.92 -31.97 17.35
N LYS A 283 -0.02 -32.91 17.42
CA LYS A 283 -0.77 -33.33 18.61
C LYS A 283 0.18 -33.53 19.79
N SER A 284 -0.26 -33.08 20.96
CA SER A 284 0.46 -33.17 22.22
C SER A 284 0.80 -34.62 22.58
N VAL A 285 2.09 -34.91 22.72
CA VAL A 285 2.57 -36.07 23.48
C VAL A 285 3.60 -35.56 24.50
N ARG A 286 3.47 -36.11 25.71
CA ARG A 286 4.03 -35.69 26.99
C ARG A 286 5.55 -35.53 27.01
N LYS A 287 5.97 -34.64 27.92
CA LYS A 287 7.35 -34.42 28.41
C LYS A 287 8.07 -35.74 28.70
N ASP A 288 9.26 -35.89 28.13
CA ASP A 288 10.40 -36.48 28.84
C ASP A 288 11.67 -35.71 28.46
N SER A 289 12.50 -35.50 29.48
CA SER A 289 13.73 -34.70 29.45
C SER A 289 14.79 -35.33 28.53
N MET A 290 15.22 -34.60 27.49
CA MET A 290 16.42 -34.96 26.75
C MET A 290 17.21 -33.71 26.39
N LYS A 291 18.45 -33.67 26.90
CA LYS A 291 19.43 -32.59 26.72
C LYS A 291 19.66 -32.35 25.22
N TYR A 292 19.34 -31.15 24.73
CA TYR A 292 19.63 -30.76 23.35
C TYR A 292 21.07 -30.25 23.26
N SER A 293 21.93 -31.07 22.63
CA SER A 293 23.17 -30.59 22.02
C SER A 293 22.83 -30.13 20.60
N PRO A 294 23.14 -28.89 20.20
CA PRO A 294 22.85 -28.44 18.84
C PRO A 294 23.85 -29.10 17.89
N THR A 295 23.43 -30.19 17.26
CA THR A 295 24.22 -30.77 16.17
C THR A 295 23.91 -29.98 14.91
N ILE A 296 24.83 -29.10 14.54
CA ILE A 296 24.84 -28.37 13.26
C ILE A 296 24.92 -29.40 12.12
N PRO A 297 24.06 -29.31 11.08
CA PRO A 297 24.15 -30.16 9.90
C PRO A 297 25.56 -30.11 9.30
N GLN A 298 26.12 -31.27 8.95
CA GLN A 298 27.50 -31.40 8.48
C GLN A 298 27.83 -30.54 7.24
N ALA A 299 26.79 -30.12 6.49
CA ALA A 299 26.89 -29.23 5.35
C ALA A 299 27.21 -27.74 5.69
N VAL A 300 27.10 -27.33 6.96
CA VAL A 300 27.26 -25.92 7.37
C VAL A 300 28.59 -25.65 8.10
N LYS A 301 29.39 -26.69 8.39
CA LYS A 301 30.67 -26.53 9.11
C LYS A 301 31.79 -25.84 8.32
N HIS A 302 31.64 -25.68 7.00
CA HIS A 302 32.68 -25.11 6.14
C HIS A 302 32.49 -23.62 5.82
N ILE A 303 31.45 -22.95 6.34
CA ILE A 303 31.11 -21.57 5.97
C ILE A 303 31.10 -20.60 7.18
N LEU A 304 31.38 -21.08 8.40
CA LEU A 304 31.44 -20.21 9.58
C LEU A 304 32.91 -19.89 9.97
N PRO A 305 33.28 -18.59 10.11
CA PRO A 305 34.53 -18.20 10.75
C PRO A 305 34.55 -18.65 12.21
N THR A 306 35.64 -19.30 12.60
CA THR A 306 35.85 -19.84 13.96
C THR A 306 36.48 -18.77 14.85
N THR A 307 35.76 -17.72 15.21
CA THR A 307 36.21 -16.79 16.28
C THR A 307 35.03 -16.24 17.05
N VAL A 308 34.82 -16.76 18.26
CA VAL A 308 33.97 -16.17 19.29
C VAL A 308 34.80 -15.06 19.96
N HIS A 309 34.39 -13.80 19.79
CA HIS A 309 34.83 -12.73 20.69
C HIS A 309 33.72 -12.42 21.70
N PRO A 310 34.01 -12.36 23.01
CA PRO A 310 33.06 -11.87 24.00
C PRO A 310 32.88 -10.36 23.84
N ASN A 311 31.63 -9.92 23.84
CA ASN A 311 31.24 -8.50 23.88
C ASN A 311 31.75 -7.85 25.19
N PRO A 312 32.59 -6.79 25.15
CA PRO A 312 33.14 -6.18 26.36
C PRO A 312 32.23 -5.17 27.07
N ASP A 313 31.19 -4.63 26.42
CA ASP A 313 30.55 -3.42 26.94
C ASP A 313 29.08 -3.66 27.29
N GLY A 314 28.85 -4.15 28.51
CA GLY A 314 27.54 -4.18 29.15
C GLY A 314 27.05 -2.77 29.49
N VAL A 315 26.35 -2.11 28.56
CA VAL A 315 25.61 -0.87 28.85
C VAL A 315 24.15 -0.98 28.43
N LEU A 316 23.31 -0.91 29.46
CA LEU A 316 21.86 -0.84 29.50
C LEU A 316 21.41 0.63 29.33
N GLY A 317 20.41 0.88 28.48
CA GLY A 317 19.90 2.23 28.18
C GLY A 317 18.44 2.21 27.73
N SER A 318 17.57 1.67 28.59
CA SER A 318 16.11 1.78 28.55
C SER A 318 15.64 3.16 28.98
N TYR A 319 14.68 3.78 28.28
CA TYR A 319 13.55 4.47 28.95
C TYR A 319 12.32 4.41 28.04
N LEU A 320 11.21 3.92 28.62
CA LEU A 320 9.89 3.66 28.00
C LEU A 320 9.78 2.34 27.22
N THR A 321 9.97 1.20 27.90
CA THR A 321 9.03 0.05 27.91
C THR A 321 9.66 -1.20 28.54
N ASP A 322 10.21 -1.08 29.75
CA ASP A 322 10.48 -2.28 30.55
C ASP A 322 9.30 -2.53 31.50
N GLY A 323 8.65 -3.68 31.35
CA GLY A 323 7.81 -4.25 32.40
C GLY A 323 6.45 -4.81 32.01
N LEU A 324 6.02 -4.69 30.75
CA LEU A 324 4.76 -5.28 30.29
C LEU A 324 5.04 -6.10 29.05
N GLY A 325 5.36 -7.38 29.26
CA GLY A 325 5.64 -8.34 28.19
C GLY A 325 4.59 -8.25 27.10
N SER A 326 4.97 -8.51 25.86
CA SER A 326 4.24 -8.34 24.58
C SER A 326 2.72 -8.67 24.59
N ILE A 327 2.24 -9.46 25.55
CA ILE A 327 0.81 -9.68 25.83
C ILE A 327 0.10 -8.43 26.36
N ALA A 328 0.73 -7.60 27.19
CA ALA A 328 0.13 -6.41 27.77
C ALA A 328 0.07 -5.22 26.78
N ALA A 329 1.07 -5.07 25.90
CA ALA A 329 0.99 -4.13 24.78
C ALA A 329 -0.13 -4.53 23.81
N PHE A 330 -0.25 -5.83 23.53
CA PHE A 330 -1.36 -6.37 22.75
C PHE A 330 -2.72 -6.16 23.44
N LEU A 331 -2.82 -6.38 24.75
CA LEU A 331 -4.04 -6.11 25.52
C LEU A 331 -4.38 -4.63 25.55
N ALA A 332 -3.41 -3.71 25.65
CA ALA A 332 -3.66 -2.28 25.59
C ALA A 332 -4.23 -1.85 24.24
N VAL A 333 -3.71 -2.42 23.14
CA VAL A 333 -4.25 -2.19 21.78
C VAL A 333 -5.64 -2.79 21.62
N VAL A 334 -5.87 -4.02 22.11
CA VAL A 334 -7.18 -4.69 22.03
C VAL A 334 -8.22 -3.97 22.90
N ILE A 335 -7.84 -3.51 24.09
CA ILE A 335 -8.70 -2.72 24.98
C ILE A 335 -8.97 -1.35 24.36
N GLY A 336 -7.97 -0.70 23.76
CA GLY A 336 -8.14 0.57 23.04
C GLY A 336 -9.08 0.44 21.85
N LEU A 337 -8.97 -0.65 21.08
CA LEU A 337 -9.84 -0.93 19.94
C LEU A 337 -11.27 -1.32 20.38
N ALA A 338 -11.41 -2.05 21.48
CA ALA A 338 -12.72 -2.39 22.06
C ALA A 338 -13.40 -1.16 22.66
N ALA A 339 -12.66 -0.28 23.33
CA ALA A 339 -13.16 0.99 23.86
C ALA A 339 -13.56 1.94 22.72
N TRP A 340 -12.74 2.04 21.67
CA TRP A 340 -13.07 2.79 20.46
C TRP A 340 -14.35 2.25 19.80
N TYR A 341 -14.47 0.93 19.65
CA TYR A 341 -15.65 0.29 19.08
C TYR A 341 -16.90 0.47 19.94
N ALA A 342 -16.77 0.44 21.27
CA ALA A 342 -17.87 0.71 22.20
C ALA A 342 -18.33 2.17 22.13
N VAL A 343 -17.41 3.14 22.07
CA VAL A 343 -17.73 4.57 21.89
C VAL A 343 -18.42 4.81 20.55
N TYR A 344 -17.94 4.17 19.49
CA TYR A 344 -18.48 4.30 18.14
C TYR A 344 -19.86 3.63 17.98
N SER A 345 -20.05 2.44 18.56
CA SER A 345 -21.32 1.70 18.49
C SER A 345 -22.41 2.24 19.42
N ALA A 346 -22.05 2.94 20.50
CA ALA A 346 -22.99 3.61 21.39
C ALA A 346 -23.46 4.99 20.87
N GLY A 347 -23.04 5.42 19.67
CA GLY A 347 -23.50 6.67 19.06
C GLY A 347 -23.01 7.94 19.75
N TRP A 348 -21.97 7.87 20.57
CA TRP A 348 -21.39 9.03 21.23
C TRP A 348 -20.41 9.75 20.29
N THR A 349 -20.95 10.56 19.37
CA THR A 349 -20.17 11.55 18.64
C THR A 349 -20.56 12.96 19.11
N ASN A 350 -19.65 13.56 19.89
CA ASN A 350 -19.46 14.99 20.15
C ASN A 350 -20.70 15.90 20.29
N GLN A 351 -21.14 16.06 21.55
CA GLN A 351 -21.66 17.36 22.00
C GLN A 351 -21.31 17.76 23.44
N SER A 352 -20.56 16.96 24.22
CA SER A 352 -20.34 17.22 25.66
C SER A 352 -18.90 17.39 26.13
N LEU A 353 -17.87 17.25 25.28
CA LEU A 353 -16.47 17.37 25.71
C LEU A 353 -15.82 18.76 25.52
N PHE A 354 -16.52 19.73 24.91
CA PHE A 354 -16.06 21.12 24.78
C PHE A 354 -16.69 22.10 25.79
N GLY A 355 -17.49 21.61 26.75
CA GLY A 355 -18.22 22.46 27.72
C GLY A 355 -17.58 22.65 29.10
N ILE A 356 -16.37 22.14 29.38
CA ILE A 356 -15.78 22.17 30.73
C ILE A 356 -14.41 22.89 30.78
N LEU A 357 -14.11 23.78 29.83
CA LEU A 357 -12.92 24.64 29.91
C LEU A 357 -13.19 26.13 29.63
N THR A 358 -14.41 26.57 29.91
CA THR A 358 -14.73 28.00 30.04
C THR A 358 -15.74 28.22 31.15
N GLU A 359 -15.24 28.25 32.39
CA GLU A 359 -15.66 29.19 33.44
C GLU A 359 -14.42 29.62 34.24
#